data_AF-A0A183PPV9-F1
#
_entry.id   AF-A0A183PPV9-F1
#
_cell.length_a   1.000
_cell.length_b   1.000
_cell.length_c   1.000
_cell.angle_alpha   90.00
_cell.angle_beta   90.00
_cell.angle_gamma   90.00
#
_symmetry.space_group_name_H-M   'P 1'
#
loop_
_entity.id
_entity.type
_entity.pdbx_description
1 polymer ?
#
loop_
_entity_poly.entity_id
_entity_poly.type
_entity_poly.pdbx_seq_one_letter_code
_entity_poly.pdbx_strand_id
1 'polypeptide(L)'
;IGSFQLFVSGCRDADYWLRHFDNESLPKPTASEFRFQFEKLVILDYLIRNTDRGNDNWLIRYQSSELKEDTDETNKDDWGVVDMPKIELFAIDNGLSFPFKHPDEWRAYPFYWAWLPIAKEPFSNAIKEAVLPLLSDMHFINSLVRDLHNLFKVGYFILYHIY
;
A
#
# COMPACT_ATOMS: atom_id res chain seq x y z
N ILE A 1 4.50 -25.06 -7.14
CA ILE A 1 4.46 -23.66 -7.64
C ILE A 1 3.81 -22.81 -6.57
N GLY A 2 4.25 -21.57 -6.38
CA GLY A 2 3.72 -20.63 -5.39
C GLY A 2 4.02 -19.19 -5.78
N SER A 3 3.51 -18.24 -5.01
CA SER A 3 3.86 -16.82 -5.18
C SER A 3 5.30 -16.56 -4.71
N PHE A 4 6.00 -15.67 -5.40
CA PHE A 4 7.29 -15.15 -4.98
C PHE A 4 7.18 -13.63 -4.89
N GLN A 5 7.23 -13.12 -3.66
CA GLN A 5 7.17 -11.68 -3.39
C GLN A 5 8.58 -11.17 -3.06
N LEU A 6 8.98 -10.06 -3.67
CA LEU A 6 10.25 -9.41 -3.37
C LEU A 6 10.25 -8.89 -1.93
N PHE A 7 11.35 -9.12 -1.22
CA PHE A 7 11.55 -8.61 0.13
C PHE A 7 11.86 -7.11 0.11
N VAL A 8 11.24 -6.36 1.01
CA VAL A 8 11.49 -4.92 1.18
C VAL A 8 12.08 -4.70 2.58
N SER A 9 13.30 -4.16 2.64
CA SER A 9 14.00 -3.89 3.89
C SER A 9 13.61 -2.54 4.51
N GLY A 10 13.89 -2.39 5.80
CA GLY A 10 13.69 -1.13 6.54
C GLY A 10 12.23 -0.76 6.79
N CYS A 11 11.31 -1.71 6.64
CA CYS A 11 9.89 -1.51 6.86
C CYS A 11 9.47 -1.99 8.26
N ARG A 12 8.41 -1.39 8.79
CA ARG A 12 7.70 -1.86 9.98
C ARG A 12 6.21 -1.90 9.69
N ASP A 13 5.49 -2.68 10.48
CA ASP A 13 4.04 -2.79 10.42
C ASP A 13 3.38 -1.41 10.53
N ALA A 14 2.28 -1.20 9.82
CA ALA A 14 1.65 0.11 9.83
C ALA A 14 1.13 0.49 11.22
N ASP A 15 0.63 -0.46 12.00
CA ASP A 15 0.23 -0.24 13.39
C ASP A 15 1.35 0.37 14.26
N TYR A 16 2.60 -0.02 14.04
CA TYR A 16 3.76 0.59 14.72
C TYR A 16 3.85 2.09 14.40
N TRP A 17 3.85 2.45 13.12
CA TRP A 17 4.03 3.84 12.69
C TRP A 17 2.82 4.73 12.97
N LEU A 18 1.60 4.20 12.81
CA LEU A 18 0.37 4.94 13.10
C LEU A 18 0.34 5.42 14.56
N ARG A 19 0.75 4.56 15.51
CA ARG A 19 0.89 4.94 16.92
C ARG A 19 1.96 6.00 17.17
N HIS A 20 3.02 6.03 16.36
CA HIS A 20 4.03 7.10 16.44
C HIS A 20 3.45 8.42 15.91
N PHE A 21 2.70 8.38 14.81
CA PHE A 21 2.11 9.57 14.20
C PHE A 21 0.99 10.21 15.03
N ASP A 22 0.33 9.43 15.89
CA ASP A 22 -0.61 9.95 16.89
C ASP A 22 0.09 10.81 17.96
N ASN A 23 1.37 10.51 18.28
CA ASN A 23 2.16 11.27 19.25
C ASN A 23 2.93 12.43 18.60
N GLU A 24 3.52 12.19 17.42
CA GLU A 24 4.31 13.17 16.67
C GLU A 24 3.76 13.28 15.24
N SER A 25 3.09 14.39 14.95
CA SER A 25 2.49 14.61 13.63
C SER A 25 3.54 14.73 12.54
N LEU A 26 3.33 14.01 11.44
CA LEU A 26 4.17 14.09 10.25
C LEU A 26 4.24 15.53 9.70
N PRO A 27 5.41 15.95 9.17
CA PRO A 27 5.51 17.18 8.39
C PRO A 27 4.50 17.21 7.23
N LYS A 28 3.90 18.37 6.95
CA LYS A 28 2.83 18.51 5.93
C LYS A 28 3.14 17.88 4.56
N PRO A 29 4.36 18.03 4.00
CA PRO A 29 4.71 17.39 2.73
C PRO A 29 4.63 15.87 2.83
N THR A 30 5.18 15.29 3.90
CA THR A 30 5.22 13.84 4.12
C THR A 30 3.85 13.27 4.49
N ALA A 31 3.03 14.03 5.21
CA ALA A 31 1.64 13.66 5.48
C ALA A 31 0.80 13.58 4.17
N SER A 32 1.05 14.50 3.23
CA SER A 32 0.41 14.47 1.91
C SER A 32 0.84 13.24 1.10
N GLU A 33 2.13 12.90 1.11
CA GLU A 33 2.64 11.68 0.44
C GLU A 33 2.08 10.42 1.09
N PHE A 34 2.06 10.35 2.42
CA PHE A 34 1.47 9.25 3.17
C PHE A 34 0.02 9.04 2.78
N ARG A 35 -0.77 10.12 2.74
CA ARG A 35 -2.18 10.06 2.31
C ARG A 35 -2.31 9.52 0.90
N PHE A 36 -1.51 10.00 -0.04
CA PHE A 36 -1.58 9.54 -1.43
C PHE A 36 -1.28 8.04 -1.54
N GLN A 37 -0.27 7.54 -0.80
CA GLN A 37 0.06 6.11 -0.73
C GLN A 37 -1.05 5.29 -0.04
N PHE A 38 -1.65 5.82 1.03
CA PHE A 38 -2.78 5.21 1.73
C PHE A 38 -4.01 5.11 0.83
N GLU A 39 -4.33 6.16 0.06
CA GLU A 39 -5.43 6.14 -0.89
C GLU A 39 -5.23 5.07 -1.99
N LYS A 40 -3.99 4.83 -2.43
CA LYS A 40 -3.66 3.71 -3.33
C LYS A 40 -3.93 2.35 -2.70
N LEU A 41 -3.56 2.15 -1.42
CA LEU A 41 -3.85 0.92 -0.67
C LEU A 41 -5.37 0.69 -0.61
N VAL A 42 -6.13 1.71 -0.25
CA VAL A 42 -7.60 1.66 -0.17
C VAL A 42 -8.20 1.23 -1.51
N ILE A 43 -7.76 1.83 -2.62
CA ILE A 43 -8.24 1.49 -3.96
C ILE A 43 -7.87 0.06 -4.32
N LEU A 44 -6.63 -0.36 -4.09
CA LEU A 44 -6.17 -1.72 -4.35
C LEU A 44 -7.04 -2.74 -3.62
N ASP A 45 -7.18 -2.60 -2.29
CA ASP A 45 -7.94 -3.53 -1.45
C ASP A 45 -9.41 -3.57 -1.81
N TYR A 46 -9.97 -2.43 -2.22
CA TYR A 46 -11.36 -2.37 -2.64
C TYR A 46 -11.58 -3.06 -3.99
N LEU A 47 -10.69 -2.84 -4.97
CA LEU A 47 -10.78 -3.45 -6.30
C LEU A 47 -10.63 -4.97 -6.26
N ILE A 48 -9.69 -5.48 -5.45
CA ILE A 48 -9.47 -6.94 -5.33
C ILE A 48 -10.36 -7.59 -4.28
N ARG A 49 -11.13 -6.79 -3.54
CA ARG A 49 -11.88 -7.18 -2.33
C ARG A 49 -11.03 -8.06 -1.40
N ASN A 50 -9.96 -7.48 -0.86
CA ASN A 50 -9.15 -8.17 0.15
C ASN A 50 -10.01 -8.47 1.38
N THR A 51 -9.95 -9.71 1.86
CA THR A 51 -10.73 -10.18 3.02
C THR A 51 -9.92 -10.22 4.31
N ASP A 52 -8.61 -9.97 4.25
CA ASP A 52 -7.70 -10.12 5.37
C ASP A 52 -6.69 -8.95 5.49
N ARG A 53 -7.17 -7.71 5.28
CA ARG A 53 -6.32 -6.53 5.47
C ARG A 53 -6.39 -6.02 6.92
N GLY A 54 -5.55 -6.56 7.79
CA GLY A 54 -5.19 -5.98 9.09
C GLY A 54 -4.17 -4.84 8.97
N ASN A 55 -3.93 -4.08 10.06
CA ASN A 55 -2.91 -3.00 10.11
C ASN A 55 -1.47 -3.51 10.26
N ASP A 56 -1.32 -4.81 10.47
CA ASP A 56 -0.10 -5.60 10.40
C ASP A 56 0.21 -6.08 8.96
N ASN A 57 -0.81 -6.23 8.12
CA ASN A 57 -0.67 -6.72 6.74
C ASN A 57 -0.32 -5.63 5.71
N TRP A 58 0.11 -4.46 6.16
CA TRP A 58 0.73 -3.45 5.30
C TRP A 58 1.83 -2.75 6.09
N LEU A 59 2.92 -2.43 5.38
CA LEU A 59 4.13 -1.92 6.00
C LEU A 59 4.34 -0.47 5.62
N ILE A 60 4.98 0.27 6.51
CA ILE A 60 5.45 1.63 6.27
C ILE A 60 6.97 1.66 6.44
N ARG A 61 7.63 2.32 5.48
CA ARG A 61 9.03 2.75 5.60
C ARG A 61 9.03 4.26 5.71
N TYR A 62 9.48 4.76 6.86
CA TYR A 62 9.62 6.19 7.12
C TYR A 62 11.08 6.49 7.43
N GLN A 63 11.65 7.43 6.67
CA GLN A 63 13.00 7.96 6.87
C GLN A 63 12.86 9.39 7.35
N SER A 64 13.17 9.63 8.62
CA SER A 64 13.17 10.97 9.20
C SER A 64 14.35 11.77 8.64
N SER A 65 14.18 13.10 8.63
CA SER A 65 15.26 14.03 8.32
C SER A 65 16.15 14.16 9.54
N GLU A 66 16.94 13.13 9.83
CA GLU A 66 18.00 13.25 10.83
C GLU A 66 19.19 13.96 10.19
N LEU A 67 19.67 15.02 10.83
CA LEU A 67 20.98 15.57 10.56
C LEU A 67 21.97 14.43 10.78
N LYS A 68 22.69 14.00 9.75
CA LYS A 68 23.84 13.12 9.96
C LYS A 68 24.79 13.86 10.90
N GLU A 69 24.95 13.36 12.13
CA GLU A 69 26.04 13.83 12.99
C GLU A 69 27.34 13.44 12.28
N ASP A 70 28.00 14.43 11.68
CA ASP A 70 29.32 14.31 11.08
C ASP A 70 30.29 13.73 12.13
N THR A 71 30.59 12.44 12.04
CA THR A 71 31.76 11.84 12.68
C THR A 71 33.00 11.85 11.79
N ASP A 72 32.96 12.49 10.61
CA ASP A 72 34.13 12.65 9.73
C ASP A 72 34.54 14.12 9.60
N GLU A 73 35.57 14.51 10.36
CA GLU A 73 36.18 15.85 10.39
C GLU A 73 36.90 16.27 9.07
N THR A 74 36.49 15.79 7.89
CA THR A 74 37.32 15.94 6.68
C THR A 74 36.69 16.60 5.44
N ASN A 75 35.53 17.26 5.49
CA ASN A 75 35.11 18.12 4.35
C ASN A 75 34.18 19.29 4.78
N LYS A 76 34.78 20.41 5.20
CA LYS A 76 34.11 21.71 5.27
C LYS A 76 34.07 22.30 3.86
N ASP A 77 33.03 22.01 3.06
CA ASP A 77 32.58 22.86 1.93
C ASP A 77 31.32 22.31 1.21
N ASP A 78 30.44 21.58 1.91
CA ASP A 78 29.12 21.23 1.35
C ASP A 78 28.03 21.80 2.27
N TRP A 79 27.30 22.81 1.77
CA TRP A 79 26.16 23.40 2.48
C TRP A 79 25.14 22.28 2.75
N GLY A 80 25.06 21.84 4.01
CA GLY A 80 24.36 20.64 4.47
C GLY A 80 23.05 20.35 3.74
N VAL A 81 23.07 19.33 2.88
CA VAL A 81 21.88 18.83 2.20
C VAL A 81 21.02 18.13 3.23
N VAL A 82 20.01 18.83 3.76
CA VAL A 82 18.98 18.23 4.62
C VAL A 82 18.14 17.32 3.74
N ASP A 83 18.28 16.00 3.92
CA ASP A 83 17.45 15.03 3.20
C ASP A 83 15.99 15.21 3.62
N MET A 84 15.12 15.46 2.64
CA MET A 84 13.68 15.59 2.88
C MET A 84 13.13 14.24 3.38
N PRO A 85 12.29 14.24 4.43
CA PRO A 85 11.75 13.01 5.01
C PRO A 85 10.90 12.26 3.97
N LYS A 86 11.16 10.96 3.83
CA LYS A 86 10.49 10.08 2.85
C LYS A 86 9.61 9.08 3.56
N ILE A 87 8.43 8.83 2.98
CA ILE A 87 7.50 7.81 3.46
C ILE A 87 7.01 6.96 2.30
N GLU A 88 7.00 5.65 2.50
CA GLU A 88 6.55 4.66 1.52
C GLU A 88 5.68 3.60 2.19
N LEU A 89 4.70 3.10 1.45
CA LEU A 89 3.73 2.11 1.92
C LEU A 89 3.81 0.84 1.06
N PHE A 90 3.79 -0.32 1.70
CA PHE A 90 3.85 -1.62 1.03
C PHE A 90 2.66 -2.49 1.43
N ALA A 91 1.78 -2.80 0.47
CA ALA A 91 0.69 -3.75 0.63
C ALA A 91 1.22 -5.18 0.49
N ILE A 92 1.48 -5.85 1.62
CA ILE A 92 1.97 -7.22 1.64
C ILE A 92 0.80 -8.19 1.86
N ASP A 93 1.06 -9.50 1.83
CA ASP A 93 0.07 -10.53 2.17
C ASP A 93 -1.32 -10.34 1.53
N ASN A 94 -1.36 -10.44 0.20
CA ASN A 94 -2.58 -10.28 -0.59
C ASN A 94 -3.27 -11.63 -0.90
N GLY A 95 -2.89 -12.71 -0.20
CA GLY A 95 -3.28 -14.08 -0.54
C GLY A 95 -4.78 -14.37 -0.43
N LEU A 96 -5.49 -13.64 0.42
CA LEU A 96 -6.93 -13.78 0.68
C LEU A 96 -7.75 -12.68 -0.01
N SER A 97 -7.53 -12.54 -1.33
CA SER A 97 -8.22 -11.59 -2.21
C SER A 97 -8.93 -12.30 -3.37
N PHE A 98 -9.67 -11.55 -4.19
CA PHE A 98 -10.47 -12.02 -5.32
C PHE A 98 -11.55 -13.07 -4.95
N PRO A 99 -12.44 -12.79 -3.99
CA PRO A 99 -13.52 -13.70 -3.66
C PRO A 99 -14.51 -13.80 -4.83
N PHE A 100 -15.04 -15.00 -5.08
CA PHE A 100 -15.99 -15.24 -6.18
C PHE A 100 -17.36 -14.58 -5.96
N LYS A 101 -17.70 -14.27 -4.70
CA LYS A 101 -18.88 -13.50 -4.28
C LYS A 101 -18.53 -12.64 -3.08
N HIS A 102 -19.34 -11.63 -2.79
CA HIS A 102 -19.21 -10.89 -1.53
C HIS A 102 -19.47 -11.80 -0.32
N PRO A 103 -18.82 -11.56 0.83
CA PRO A 103 -19.13 -12.29 2.06
C PRO A 103 -20.61 -12.15 2.44
N ASP A 104 -21.19 -13.23 2.95
CA ASP A 104 -22.61 -13.26 3.35
C ASP A 104 -22.88 -12.29 4.52
N GLU A 105 -21.89 -12.10 5.40
CA GLU A 105 -21.93 -11.11 6.47
C GLU A 105 -20.90 -9.99 6.24
N TRP A 106 -21.37 -8.75 6.18
CA TRP A 106 -20.51 -7.58 5.97
C TRP A 106 -19.51 -7.34 7.11
N ARG A 107 -19.72 -7.94 8.29
CA ARG A 107 -18.83 -7.80 9.46
C ARG A 107 -17.73 -8.85 9.54
N ALA A 108 -17.81 -9.94 8.77
CA ALA A 108 -16.86 -11.05 8.90
C ALA A 108 -15.47 -10.71 8.32
N TYR A 109 -15.42 -9.81 7.33
CA TYR A 109 -14.18 -9.43 6.62
C TYR A 109 -14.13 -7.91 6.38
N PRO A 110 -13.95 -7.13 7.45
CA PRO A 110 -13.88 -5.68 7.36
C PRO A 110 -12.50 -5.25 6.85
N PHE A 111 -12.44 -4.04 6.29
CA PHE A 111 -11.16 -3.39 6.03
C PHE A 111 -10.69 -2.70 7.31
N TYR A 112 -9.61 -3.16 7.94
CA TYR A 112 -9.18 -2.60 9.24
C TYR A 112 -8.74 -1.15 9.14
N TRP A 113 -8.18 -0.75 8.00
CA TRP A 113 -7.83 0.65 7.74
C TRP A 113 -9.05 1.59 7.71
N ALA A 114 -10.28 1.09 7.55
CA ALA A 114 -11.48 1.93 7.50
C ALA A 114 -11.79 2.63 8.84
N TRP A 115 -11.25 2.11 9.95
CA TRP A 115 -11.37 2.74 11.27
C TRP A 115 -10.35 3.85 11.52
N LEU A 116 -9.34 4.00 10.66
CA LEU A 116 -8.31 5.03 10.82
C LEU A 116 -8.89 6.43 10.58
N PRO A 117 -8.41 7.47 11.28
CA PRO A 117 -8.86 8.84 11.06
C PRO A 117 -8.70 9.30 9.60
N ILE A 118 -7.58 8.92 8.96
CA ILE A 118 -7.28 9.25 7.55
C ILE A 118 -8.31 8.67 6.57
N ALA A 119 -8.96 7.55 6.90
CA ALA A 119 -9.99 6.95 6.05
C ALA A 119 -11.31 7.75 6.04
N LYS A 120 -11.48 8.70 6.98
CA LYS A 120 -12.64 9.60 7.03
C LYS A 120 -12.48 10.80 6.10
N GLU A 121 -11.27 11.05 5.61
CA GLU A 121 -11.04 12.14 4.66
C GLU A 121 -11.51 11.74 3.24
N PRO A 122 -12.09 12.67 2.47
CA PRO A 122 -12.47 12.38 1.09
C PRO A 122 -11.22 12.12 0.24
N PHE A 123 -11.31 11.29 -0.80
CA PHE A 123 -10.20 11.09 -1.72
C PHE A 123 -9.66 12.41 -2.29
N SER A 124 -8.33 12.55 -2.30
CA SER A 124 -7.61 13.67 -2.88
C SER A 124 -7.90 13.83 -4.38
N ASN A 125 -7.67 15.02 -4.92
CA ASN A 125 -7.77 15.21 -6.38
C ASN A 125 -6.65 14.45 -7.11
N ALA A 126 -5.47 14.38 -6.51
CA ALA A 126 -4.33 13.66 -7.08
C ALA A 126 -4.64 12.17 -7.34
N ILE A 127 -5.26 11.48 -6.37
CA ILE A 127 -5.61 10.06 -6.58
C ILE A 127 -6.76 9.89 -7.60
N LYS A 128 -7.73 10.81 -7.61
CA LYS A 128 -8.82 10.80 -8.59
C LYS A 128 -8.29 10.96 -10.01
N GLU A 129 -7.41 11.93 -10.24
CA GLU A 129 -6.79 12.16 -11.54
C GLU A 129 -5.91 10.97 -11.97
N ALA A 130 -5.25 10.30 -11.03
CA ALA A 130 -4.44 9.13 -11.33
C ALA A 130 -5.26 7.88 -11.68
N VAL A 131 -6.41 7.67 -11.04
CA VAL A 131 -7.13 6.38 -11.09
C VAL A 131 -8.41 6.43 -11.92
N LEU A 132 -9.18 7.52 -11.86
CA LEU A 132 -10.47 7.60 -12.55
C LEU A 132 -10.38 7.40 -14.08
N PRO A 133 -9.37 7.94 -14.79
CA PRO A 133 -9.23 7.70 -16.22
C PRO A 133 -9.04 6.21 -16.55
N LEU A 134 -8.31 5.47 -15.70
CA LEU A 134 -8.08 4.03 -15.88
C LEU A 134 -9.36 3.23 -15.63
N LEU A 135 -10.06 3.51 -14.54
CA LEU A 135 -11.28 2.77 -14.18
C LEU A 135 -12.48 3.09 -15.10
N SER A 136 -12.48 4.27 -15.73
CA SER A 136 -13.54 4.67 -16.67
C SER A 136 -13.29 4.15 -18.09
N ASP A 137 -12.06 3.71 -18.39
CA ASP A 137 -11.70 3.16 -19.70
C ASP A 137 -12.07 1.67 -19.79
N MET A 138 -13.07 1.38 -20.61
CA MET A 138 -13.52 0.01 -20.87
C MET A 138 -12.43 -0.84 -21.55
N HIS A 139 -11.52 -0.25 -22.32
CA HIS A 139 -10.41 -0.97 -22.94
C HIS A 139 -9.43 -1.45 -21.87
N PHE A 140 -9.03 -0.56 -20.97
CA PHE A 140 -8.19 -0.90 -19.82
C PHE A 140 -8.82 -2.00 -18.97
N ILE A 141 -10.08 -1.85 -18.57
CA ILE A 141 -10.77 -2.85 -17.72
C ILE A 141 -10.84 -4.22 -18.40
N ASN A 142 -11.17 -4.27 -19.69
CA ASN A 142 -11.21 -5.54 -20.42
C ASN A 142 -9.82 -6.19 -20.52
N SER A 143 -8.76 -5.40 -20.71
CA SER A 143 -7.40 -5.95 -20.68
C SER A 143 -7.06 -6.50 -19.29
N LEU A 144 -7.35 -5.75 -18.23
CA LEU A 144 -7.12 -6.18 -16.85
C LEU A 144 -7.82 -7.51 -16.54
N VAL A 145 -9.10 -7.64 -16.90
CA VAL A 145 -9.87 -8.88 -16.69
C VAL A 145 -9.25 -10.04 -17.48
N ARG A 146 -8.83 -9.80 -18.73
CA ARG A 146 -8.18 -10.82 -19.56
C ARG A 146 -6.85 -11.26 -18.95
N ASP A 147 -6.06 -10.33 -18.45
CA ASP A 147 -4.75 -10.61 -17.85
C ASP A 147 -4.91 -11.40 -16.55
N LEU A 148 -5.87 -11.03 -15.69
CA LEU A 148 -6.24 -11.80 -14.49
C LEU A 148 -6.73 -13.22 -14.85
N HIS A 149 -7.57 -13.36 -15.87
CA HIS A 149 -8.05 -14.66 -16.32
C HIS A 149 -6.92 -15.55 -16.84
N ASN A 150 -5.97 -14.99 -17.60
CA ASN A 150 -4.79 -15.72 -18.07
C ASN A 150 -3.90 -16.16 -16.90
N LEU A 151 -3.71 -15.30 -15.90
CA LEU A 151 -2.96 -15.62 -14.69
C LEU A 151 -3.62 -16.76 -13.89
N PHE A 152 -4.92 -16.67 -13.62
CA PHE A 152 -5.63 -17.68 -12.83
C PHE A 152 -5.78 -19.02 -13.55
N LYS A 153 -5.83 -19.02 -14.89
CA LYS A 153 -5.81 -20.26 -15.70
C LYS A 153 -4.57 -21.12 -15.43
N VAL A 154 -3.41 -20.51 -15.20
CA VAL A 154 -2.18 -21.24 -14.85
C VAL A 154 -2.39 -22.05 -13.57
N GLY A 155 -3.06 -21.45 -12.57
CA GLY A 155 -3.40 -22.13 -11.31
C GLY A 155 -4.32 -23.33 -11.50
N TYR A 156 -5.37 -23.19 -12.32
CA TYR A 156 -6.27 -24.31 -12.65
C TYR A 156 -5.54 -25.44 -13.37
N PHE A 157 -4.73 -25.14 -14.38
CA PHE A 157 -4.00 -26.17 -15.14
C PHE A 157 -3.08 -27.02 -14.23
N ILE A 158 -2.42 -26.38 -13.27
CA ILE A 158 -1.54 -27.05 -12.30
C ILE A 158 -2.34 -27.97 -11.37
N LEU A 159 -3.50 -27.53 -10.86
CA LEU A 159 -4.36 -28.36 -10.01
C LEU A 159 -4.84 -29.63 -10.72
N TYR A 160 -5.17 -29.55 -12.00
CA TYR A 160 -5.65 -30.70 -12.79
C TYR A 160 -4.56 -31.71 -13.21
N HIS A 161 -3.27 -31.37 -13.09
CA HIS A 161 -2.15 -32.28 -13.45
C HIS A 161 -1.38 -32.80 -12.24
N ILE A 162 -1.68 -32.29 -11.03
CA ILE A 162 -1.10 -32.75 -9.77
C ILE A 162 -2.03 -33.75 -9.05
N TYR A 163 -3.31 -33.79 -9.43
CA TYR A 163 -4.29 -34.81 -9.03
C TYR A 163 -4.69 -35.67 -10.23
#